data_AF-A0A087T571-F1
#
_entry.id   AF-A0A087T571-F1
#
_cell.length_a   1.000
_cell.length_b   1.000
_cell.length_c   1.000
_cell.angle_alpha   90.00
_cell.angle_beta   90.00
_cell.angle_gamma   90.00
#
_symmetry.space_group_name_H-M   'P 1'
#
loop_
_entity.id
_entity.type
_entity.pdbx_description
1 polymer ?
#
loop_
_entity_poly.entity_id
_entity_poly.type
_entity_poly.pdbx_seq_one_letter_code
_entity_poly.pdbx_strand_id
1 'polypeptide(L)'
;MLISVVLQVLLLMFEVLVCDKLENNRHWWILVFVPLIFISIISVVVCIWAVKHDRSFELELFCSVNILQFIFLALRLDEIIMWNWVVIFVPLWIVMCMAVIGVLYAIIFASILLRTP
;
A
#
# COMPACT_ATOMS: atom_id res chain seq x y z
N MET A 1 -7.57 2.07 17.60
CA MET A 1 -6.47 2.84 18.21
C MET A 1 -5.16 2.04 18.27
N LEU A 2 -5.10 0.87 18.93
CA LEU A 2 -3.85 0.11 19.03
C LEU A 2 -3.25 -0.31 17.67
N ILE A 3 -4.07 -0.83 16.75
CA ILE A 3 -3.63 -1.25 15.39
C ILE A 3 -3.03 -0.06 14.62
N SER A 4 -3.68 1.11 14.68
CA SER A 4 -3.20 2.33 14.03
C SER A 4 -1.84 2.78 14.56
N VAL A 5 -1.64 2.71 15.89
CA VAL A 5 -0.35 3.02 16.51
C VAL A 5 0.74 2.06 16.04
N VAL A 6 0.47 0.76 15.99
CA VAL A 6 1.42 -0.25 15.50
C VAL A 6 1.82 0.04 14.04
N LEU A 7 0.86 0.36 13.18
CA LEU A 7 1.13 0.72 11.78
C LEU A 7 2.00 1.98 11.68
N GLN A 8 1.71 3.02 12.46
CA GLN A 8 2.48 4.26 12.46
C GLN A 8 3.92 4.04 12.96
N VAL A 9 4.13 3.20 13.98
CA VAL A 9 5.47 2.87 14.47
C VAL A 9 6.28 2.10 13.42
N LEU A 10 5.65 1.16 12.69
CA LEU A 10 6.31 0.43 11.61
C LEU A 10 6.63 1.34 10.41
N LEU A 11 5.77 2.31 10.10
CA LEU A 11 6.04 3.33 9.08
C LEU A 11 7.21 4.24 9.48
N LEU A 12 7.25 4.67 10.74
CA LEU A 12 8.38 5.43 11.28
C LEU A 12 9.69 4.64 11.17
N MET A 13 9.65 3.33 11.47
CA MET A 13 10.81 2.45 11.32
C MET A 13 11.30 2.38 9.88
N PHE A 14 10.38 2.30 8.90
CA PHE A 14 10.73 2.37 7.48
C PHE A 14 11.43 3.69 7.13
N GLU A 15 10.88 4.83 7.55
CA GLU A 15 11.46 6.15 7.26
C GLU A 15 12.88 6.28 7.82
N VAL A 16 13.10 5.85 9.07
CA VAL A 16 14.43 5.86 9.70
C VAL A 16 15.42 4.97 8.93
N LEU A 17 14.99 3.77 8.50
CA LEU A 17 15.85 2.87 7.71
C LEU A 17 16.17 3.44 6.32
N VAL A 18 15.22 4.14 5.69
CA VAL A 18 15.45 4.84 4.42
C VAL A 18 16.49 5.94 4.61
N CYS A 19 16.36 6.76 5.67
CA CYS A 19 17.34 7.79 5.98
C CYS A 19 18.74 7.21 6.22
N ASP A 20 18.86 6.17 7.05
CA ASP A 20 20.15 5.51 7.31
C ASP A 20 20.76 4.92 6.02
N LYS A 21 19.95 4.31 5.17
CA LYS A 21 20.42 3.80 3.88
C LYS A 21 20.90 4.93 2.97
N LEU A 22 20.18 6.05 2.92
CA LEU A 22 20.53 7.17 2.05
C LEU A 22 21.85 7.84 2.47
N GLU A 23 22.11 7.89 3.78
CA GLU A 23 23.32 8.51 4.34
C GLU A 23 24.53 7.57 4.36
N ASN A 24 24.37 6.35 4.89
CA ASN A 24 25.49 5.43 5.12
C ASN A 24 25.68 4.38 4.01
N ASN A 25 24.71 4.23 3.11
CA ASN A 25 24.71 3.26 2.01
C ASN A 25 25.01 1.80 2.37
N ARG A 26 24.96 1.43 3.66
CA ARG A 26 25.57 0.20 4.19
C ARG A 26 24.74 -1.08 4.01
N HIS A 27 23.42 -0.95 3.82
CA HIS A 27 22.47 -2.06 3.82
C HIS A 27 21.75 -2.24 2.48
N TRP A 28 21.10 -3.37 2.24
CA TRP A 28 20.32 -3.61 1.01
C TRP A 28 18.93 -2.94 1.13
N TRP A 29 18.36 -2.50 0.02
CA TRP A 29 17.00 -1.93 0.00
C TRP A 29 15.95 -2.94 0.44
N ILE A 30 16.13 -4.23 0.16
CA ILE A 30 15.23 -5.29 0.67
C ILE A 30 15.05 -5.21 2.20
N LEU A 31 16.10 -4.90 2.96
CA LEU A 31 16.05 -4.76 4.43
C LEU A 31 15.28 -3.50 4.85
N VAL A 32 15.48 -2.40 4.12
CA VAL A 32 14.78 -1.14 4.36
C VAL A 32 13.28 -1.32 4.18
N PHE A 33 12.85 -2.10 3.19
CA PHE A 33 11.44 -2.38 2.90
C PHE A 33 10.80 -3.47 3.79
N VAL A 34 11.55 -4.15 4.67
CA VAL A 34 11.01 -5.21 5.55
C VAL A 34 9.82 -4.74 6.40
N PRO A 35 9.86 -3.57 7.07
CA PRO A 35 8.73 -3.10 7.87
C PRO A 35 7.45 -2.93 7.04
N LEU A 36 7.56 -2.44 5.80
CA LEU A 36 6.43 -2.30 4.87
C LEU A 36 5.85 -3.66 4.45
N ILE A 37 6.70 -4.62 4.13
CA ILE A 37 6.26 -5.98 3.79
C ILE A 37 5.55 -6.60 5.00
N PHE A 38 6.08 -6.42 6.21
CA PHE A 38 5.45 -6.91 7.43
C PHE A 38 4.09 -6.26 7.70
N ILE A 39 3.99 -4.93 7.52
CA ILE A 39 2.70 -4.21 7.57
C ILE A 39 1.70 -4.83 6.60
N SER A 40 2.10 -5.10 5.36
CA SER A 40 1.20 -5.63 4.34
C SER A 40 0.71 -7.06 4.64
N ILE A 41 1.54 -7.90 5.28
CA ILE A 41 1.12 -9.24 5.73
C ILE A 41 0.13 -9.14 6.88
N ILE A 42 0.42 -8.28 7.88
CA ILE A 42 -0.52 -8.01 8.97
C ILE A 42 -1.85 -7.50 8.41
N SER A 43 -1.80 -6.57 7.46
CA SER A 43 -3.01 -5.98 6.90
C SER A 43 -3.89 -7.00 6.18
N VAL A 44 -3.34 -8.07 5.58
CA VAL A 44 -4.14 -9.17 5.02
C VAL A 44 -4.94 -9.88 6.11
N VAL A 45 -4.31 -10.17 7.25
CA VAL A 45 -4.99 -10.83 8.39
C VAL A 45 -6.08 -9.93 8.96
N VAL A 46 -5.80 -8.63 9.10
CA VAL A 46 -6.78 -7.67 9.62
C VAL A 46 -7.92 -7.47 8.62
N CYS A 47 -7.66 -7.47 7.30
CA CYS A 47 -8.72 -7.41 6.28
C CYS A 47 -9.71 -8.57 6.42
N ILE A 48 -9.21 -9.81 6.57
CA ILE A 48 -10.08 -10.99 6.74
C ILE A 48 -10.92 -10.86 8.02
N TRP A 49 -10.31 -10.40 9.11
CA TRP A 49 -11.00 -10.19 10.37
C TRP A 49 -12.03 -9.05 10.30
N ALA A 50 -11.71 -7.98 9.58
CA ALA A 50 -12.54 -6.79 9.42
C ALA A 50 -13.76 -7.06 8.53
N VAL A 51 -13.60 -7.83 7.45
CA VAL A 51 -14.72 -8.34 6.63
C VAL A 51 -15.71 -9.14 7.48
N LYS A 52 -15.21 -9.94 8.43
CA LYS A 52 -16.06 -10.75 9.31
C LYS A 52 -16.82 -9.91 10.37
N HIS A 53 -16.34 -8.72 10.72
CA HIS A 53 -16.90 -7.87 11.77
C HIS A 53 -17.51 -6.56 11.24
N ASP A 54 -17.74 -6.45 9.92
CA ASP A 54 -18.30 -5.27 9.23
C ASP A 54 -17.58 -3.95 9.58
N ARG A 55 -16.27 -4.02 9.85
CA ARG A 55 -15.45 -2.84 10.16
C ARG A 55 -14.96 -2.21 8.86
N SER A 56 -14.80 -0.88 8.81
CA SER A 56 -14.12 -0.22 7.69
C SER A 56 -12.61 -0.51 7.69
N PHE A 57 -12.06 -0.92 6.54
CA PHE A 57 -10.65 -1.37 6.40
C PHE A 57 -9.92 -0.82 5.16
N GLU A 58 -10.20 0.42 4.74
CA GLU A 58 -9.66 1.01 3.50
C GLU A 58 -8.12 1.02 3.41
N LEU A 59 -7.45 1.50 4.46
CA LEU A 59 -5.97 1.57 4.52
C LEU A 59 -5.33 0.18 4.48
N GLU A 60 -5.91 -0.77 5.22
CA GLU A 60 -5.38 -2.13 5.35
C GLU A 60 -5.44 -2.87 4.01
N LEU A 61 -6.54 -2.70 3.27
CA LEU A 61 -6.69 -3.26 1.93
C LEU A 61 -5.71 -2.62 0.95
N PHE A 62 -5.52 -1.30 1.01
CA PHE A 62 -4.53 -0.61 0.19
C PHE A 62 -3.10 -1.15 0.42
N CYS A 63 -2.71 -1.34 1.67
CA CYS A 63 -1.40 -1.93 2.01
C CYS A 63 -1.28 -3.39 1.54
N SER A 64 -2.34 -4.19 1.67
CA SER A 64 -2.36 -5.59 1.25
C SER A 64 -2.19 -5.75 -0.26
N VAL A 65 -2.91 -4.96 -1.06
CA VAL A 65 -2.85 -5.06 -2.53
C VAL A 65 -1.50 -4.61 -3.07
N ASN A 66 -0.83 -3.67 -2.39
CA ASN A 66 0.46 -3.12 -2.82
C ASN A 66 1.69 -3.90 -2.29
N ILE A 67 1.53 -5.05 -1.62
CA ILE A 67 2.65 -5.88 -1.15
C ILE A 67 3.66 -6.19 -2.26
N LEU A 68 3.14 -6.54 -3.45
CA LEU A 68 3.98 -6.92 -4.59
C LEU A 68 4.79 -5.74 -5.11
N GLN A 69 4.22 -4.53 -5.07
CA GLN A 69 4.94 -3.32 -5.44
C GLN A 69 6.08 -3.02 -4.48
N PHE A 70 5.88 -3.16 -3.16
CA PHE A 70 6.96 -2.94 -2.20
C PHE A 70 8.13 -3.89 -2.44
N ILE A 71 7.84 -5.16 -2.75
CA ILE A 71 8.85 -6.17 -3.08
C ILE A 71 9.58 -5.80 -4.39
N PHE A 72 8.84 -5.51 -5.47
CA PHE A 72 9.44 -5.16 -6.76
C PHE A 72 10.25 -3.86 -6.71
N LEU A 73 9.79 -2.87 -5.93
CA LEU A 73 10.49 -1.62 -5.74
C LEU A 73 11.83 -1.84 -5.02
N ALA A 74 11.83 -2.66 -3.96
CA ALA A 74 13.05 -3.01 -3.24
C ALA A 74 14.05 -3.77 -4.14
N LEU A 75 13.57 -4.79 -4.87
CA LEU A 75 14.38 -5.58 -5.80
C LEU A 75 14.97 -4.73 -6.94
N ARG A 76 14.21 -3.74 -7.43
CA ARG A 76 14.68 -2.80 -8.44
C ARG A 76 15.76 -1.89 -7.89
N LEU A 77 15.57 -1.35 -6.69
CA LEU A 77 16.53 -0.46 -6.04
C LEU A 77 17.84 -1.18 -5.68
N ASP A 78 17.78 -2.49 -5.43
CA ASP A 78 18.95 -3.37 -5.27
C ASP A 78 19.57 -3.81 -6.61
N GLU A 79 19.09 -3.29 -7.75
CA GLU A 79 19.53 -3.66 -9.12
C GLU A 79 19.45 -5.16 -9.45
N ILE A 80 18.69 -5.94 -8.68
CA ILE A 80 18.47 -7.38 -8.93
C ILE A 80 17.57 -7.58 -10.16
N ILE A 81 16.61 -6.67 -10.36
CA ILE A 81 15.64 -6.72 -11.47
C ILE A 81 15.78 -5.48 -12.36
N MET A 82 16.11 -5.70 -13.64
CA MET A 82 16.33 -4.64 -14.62
C MET A 82 15.06 -4.19 -15.38
N TRP A 83 13.87 -4.56 -14.91
CA TRP A 83 12.59 -4.23 -15.56
C TRP A 83 12.28 -2.73 -15.61
N ASN A 84 11.41 -2.34 -16.55
CA ASN A 84 10.95 -0.95 -16.66
C ASN A 84 10.09 -0.56 -15.45
N TRP A 85 10.21 0.71 -15.03
CA TRP A 85 9.45 1.27 -13.90
C TRP A 85 7.94 1.08 -14.04
N VAL A 86 7.43 1.12 -15.28
CA VAL A 86 6.01 0.86 -15.57
C VAL A 86 5.55 -0.48 -14.99
N VAL A 87 6.35 -1.55 -15.12
CA VAL A 87 5.99 -2.90 -14.66
C VAL A 87 5.99 -2.97 -13.13
N ILE A 88 6.94 -2.30 -12.49
CA ILE A 88 7.09 -2.27 -11.02
C ILE A 88 5.87 -1.60 -10.37
N PHE A 89 5.34 -0.55 -11.00
CA PHE A 89 4.21 0.19 -10.50
C PHE A 89 2.84 -0.41 -10.88
N VAL A 90 2.77 -1.50 -11.65
CA VAL A 90 1.50 -2.12 -12.10
C VAL A 90 0.47 -2.29 -10.98
N PRO A 91 0.82 -2.79 -9.78
CA PRO A 91 -0.15 -2.92 -8.69
C PRO A 91 -0.81 -1.57 -8.32
N LEU A 92 -0.04 -0.48 -8.25
CA LEU A 92 -0.54 0.86 -8.00
C LEU A 92 -1.46 1.35 -9.13
N TRP A 93 -1.10 1.11 -10.39
CA TRP A 93 -1.94 1.47 -11.54
C TRP A 93 -3.32 0.82 -11.45
N ILE A 94 -3.38 -0.47 -11.07
CA ILE A 94 -4.64 -1.20 -10.92
C ILE A 94 -5.52 -0.54 -9.84
N VAL A 95 -4.93 -0.22 -8.68
CA VAL A 95 -5.65 0.44 -7.59
C VAL A 95 -6.13 1.83 -7.99
N MET A 96 -5.30 2.62 -8.66
CA MET A 96 -5.69 3.94 -9.16
C MET A 96 -6.84 3.87 -10.18
N CYS A 97 -6.77 2.93 -11.14
CA CYS A 97 -7.85 2.72 -12.10
C CYS A 97 -9.16 2.35 -11.40
N MET A 98 -9.11 1.46 -10.40
CA MET A 98 -10.28 1.06 -9.62
C MET A 98 -10.86 2.25 -8.84
N ALA A 99 -10.02 3.10 -8.25
CA ALA A 99 -10.43 4.31 -7.55
C ALA A 99 -11.12 5.33 -8.49
N VAL A 100 -10.55 5.55 -9.69
CA VAL A 100 -11.15 6.44 -10.69
C VAL A 100 -12.54 5.94 -11.11
N ILE A 101 -12.69 4.64 -11.37
CA ILE A 101 -13.99 4.03 -11.70
C ILE A 101 -14.99 4.22 -10.55
N GLY A 102 -14.57 4.00 -9.31
CA GLY A 102 -15.42 4.19 -8.13
C GLY A 102 -15.92 5.62 -7.98
N VAL A 103 -15.03 6.61 -8.17
CA VAL A 103 -15.40 8.04 -8.13
C VAL A 103 -16.37 8.39 -9.26
N LEU A 104 -16.12 7.92 -10.49
CA LEU A 104 -17.03 8.15 -11.62
C LEU A 104 -18.43 7.59 -11.33
N TYR A 105 -18.52 6.38 -10.78
CA TYR A 105 -19.79 5.77 -10.39
C TYR A 105 -20.53 6.61 -9.32
N ALA A 106 -19.80 7.08 -8.30
CA ALA A 106 -20.38 7.92 -7.25
C ALA A 106 -20.93 9.25 -7.80
N ILE A 107 -20.23 9.88 -8.74
CA ILE A 107 -20.69 11.11 -9.40
C ILE A 107 -21.97 10.86 -10.20
N ILE A 108 -22.03 9.76 -10.96
CA ILE A 108 -23.23 9.38 -11.72
C ILE A 108 -24.40 9.12 -10.78
N PHE A 109 -24.18 8.36 -9.70
CA PHE A 109 -25.21 8.06 -8.72
C PHE A 109 -25.74 9.33 -8.03
N ALA A 110 -24.85 10.22 -7.59
CA ALA A 110 -25.23 11.51 -7.01
C ALA A 110 -26.03 12.37 -8.01
N SER A 111 -25.64 12.36 -9.29
CA SER A 111 -26.35 13.08 -10.35
C SER A 111 -27.76 12.54 -10.57
N ILE A 112 -27.95 11.21 -10.49
CA ILE A 112 -29.27 10.57 -10.55
C ILE A 112 -30.12 10.94 -9.34
N LEU A 113 -29.53 10.89 -8.13
CA LEU A 113 -30.23 11.16 -6.88
C LEU A 113 -30.70 12.63 -6.78
N LEU A 114 -29.92 13.57 -7.34
CA LEU A 114 -30.30 14.98 -7.48
C LEU A 114 -31.42 15.21 -8.51
N ARG A 115 -31.63 14.27 -9.45
CA ARG A 115 -32.67 14.35 -10.49
C ARG A 115 -33.98 13.69 -10.06
N THR A 116 -33.96 12.80 -9.07
CA THR A 116 -35.16 12.26 -8.43
C THR A 116 -35.78 13.32 -7.50
N PRO A 117 -37.09 13.61 -7.63
CA PRO A 117 -37.79 14.59 -6.79
C PRO A 117 -37.93 14.13 -5.33
#